data_AF-A0A1G4G8M1-F1
#
_entry.id   AF-A0A1G4G8M1-F1
#
_cell.length_a   1.000
_cell.length_b   1.000
_cell.length_c   1.000
_cell.angle_alpha   90.00
_cell.angle_beta   90.00
_cell.angle_gamma   90.00
#
_symmetry.space_group_name_H-M   'P 1'
#
loop_
_entity.id
_entity.type
_entity.pdbx_description
1 polymer ?
#
loop_
_entity_poly.entity_id
_entity_poly.type
_entity_poly.pdbx_seq_one_letter_code
_entity_poly.pdbx_strand_id
1 'polypeptide(L)'
;MESKYEYEFENIKLEVESTANDSLVVKSTDFFYVCPKCGYSIASDEASKLSEYEDYRPGVARIEKNNKSHNNPFGKGKCSNTSLIRYSLHHEFKTDVAKISFECDTSDYSTMLSVMHALLNSFAHEFSIERRDIKACLTYKKTNGKMEHKIIIYDAVPGGAGHSRRLVTEDGEILKAVIKRAINLLDTCKCSPSCYRCLRSYENQKIHEILDREHALKFLKQFV
;
A
#
# COMPACT_ATOMS: atom_id res chain seq x y z
N MET A 1 9.14 -21.03 2.43
CA MET A 1 9.47 -21.31 1.02
C MET A 1 9.52 -19.97 0.33
N GLU A 2 10.65 -19.66 -0.29
CA GLU A 2 10.91 -18.41 -0.98
C GLU A 2 11.32 -18.76 -2.40
N SER A 3 10.75 -18.07 -3.38
CA SER A 3 11.04 -18.28 -4.80
C SER A 3 11.27 -16.94 -5.46
N LYS A 4 12.33 -16.82 -6.24
CA LYS A 4 12.69 -15.60 -6.96
C LYS A 4 13.03 -15.96 -8.39
N TYR A 5 12.33 -15.34 -9.33
CA TYR A 5 12.56 -15.53 -10.75
C TYR A 5 12.65 -14.17 -11.45
N GLU A 6 13.47 -14.13 -12.49
CA GLU A 6 13.65 -12.99 -13.38
C GLU A 6 13.11 -13.38 -14.75
N TYR A 7 12.30 -12.50 -15.32
CA TYR A 7 11.66 -12.71 -16.62
C TYR A 7 12.04 -11.56 -17.53
N GLU A 8 12.24 -11.84 -18.82
CA GLU A 8 12.55 -10.83 -19.83
C GLU A 8 11.37 -10.68 -20.79
N PHE A 9 10.88 -9.44 -20.90
CA PHE A 9 9.77 -9.06 -21.78
C PHE A 9 10.21 -7.90 -22.66
N GLU A 10 10.39 -8.13 -23.98
CA GLU A 10 10.75 -7.08 -24.96
C GLU A 10 11.94 -6.18 -24.50
N ASN A 11 12.96 -6.80 -23.88
CA ASN A 11 14.16 -6.18 -23.28
C ASN A 11 13.95 -5.44 -21.95
N ILE A 12 12.80 -5.60 -21.31
CA ILE A 12 12.56 -5.14 -19.94
C ILE A 12 12.48 -6.34 -19.02
N LYS A 13 13.27 -6.30 -17.94
CA LYS A 13 13.29 -7.36 -16.95
C LYS A 13 12.26 -7.10 -15.85
N LEU A 14 11.59 -8.16 -15.44
CA LEU A 14 10.72 -8.19 -14.28
C LEU A 14 11.26 -9.25 -13.32
N GLU A 15 11.46 -8.85 -12.09
CA GLU A 15 11.82 -9.76 -11.02
C GLU A 15 10.56 -9.98 -10.16
N VAL A 16 10.19 -11.24 -9.97
CA VAL A 16 9.10 -11.59 -9.07
C VAL A 16 9.58 -12.52 -7.97
N GLU A 17 9.37 -12.08 -6.75
CA GLU A 17 9.71 -12.80 -5.52
C GLU A 17 8.42 -13.24 -4.83
N SER A 18 8.34 -14.49 -4.39
CA SER A 18 7.26 -14.97 -3.53
C SER A 18 7.79 -15.48 -2.21
N THR A 19 7.08 -15.17 -1.14
CA THR A 19 7.38 -15.59 0.22
C THR A 19 6.12 -16.13 0.89
N ALA A 20 6.24 -17.28 1.52
CA ALA A 20 5.15 -17.85 2.32
C ALA A 20 5.23 -17.38 3.77
N ASN A 21 4.09 -17.05 4.37
CA ASN A 21 3.99 -16.65 5.79
C ASN A 21 4.90 -15.45 6.15
N ASP A 22 5.01 -14.49 5.24
CA ASP A 22 5.80 -13.26 5.40
C ASP A 22 5.05 -12.23 6.25
N SER A 23 5.79 -11.31 6.88
CA SER A 23 5.23 -10.30 7.78
C SER A 23 4.91 -9.00 7.04
N LEU A 24 3.63 -8.68 6.92
CA LEU A 24 3.16 -7.39 6.45
C LEU A 24 2.79 -6.48 7.61
N VAL A 25 3.33 -5.27 7.60
CA VAL A 25 3.01 -4.21 8.56
C VAL A 25 2.07 -3.21 7.91
N VAL A 26 0.87 -3.07 8.47
CA VAL A 26 -0.05 -1.98 8.15
C VAL A 26 0.07 -0.92 9.21
N LYS A 27 0.39 0.31 8.81
CA LYS A 27 0.56 1.46 9.70
C LYS A 27 -0.58 2.45 9.49
N SER A 28 -1.05 3.08 10.57
CA SER A 28 -1.97 4.20 10.50
C SER A 28 -1.38 5.37 9.69
N THR A 29 -2.22 6.00 8.88
CA THR A 29 -1.91 7.28 8.20
C THR A 29 -1.71 8.38 9.24
N ASP A 30 -2.59 8.38 10.24
CA ASP A 30 -2.57 9.32 11.35
C ASP A 30 -1.55 8.91 12.42
N PHE A 31 -1.15 9.90 13.20
CA PHE A 31 -0.31 9.69 14.38
C PHE A 31 -0.97 10.30 15.60
N PHE A 32 -0.56 9.81 16.77
CA PHE A 32 -1.16 10.16 18.05
C PHE A 32 -0.07 10.64 18.99
N TYR A 33 -0.31 11.74 19.69
CA TYR A 33 0.52 12.15 20.82
C TYR A 33 -0.06 11.53 22.09
N VAL A 34 0.67 10.58 22.67
CA VAL A 34 0.20 9.76 23.79
C VAL A 34 1.02 10.04 25.04
N CYS A 35 0.32 10.21 26.17
CA CYS A 35 0.93 10.30 27.48
C CYS A 35 1.48 8.93 27.91
N PRO A 36 2.80 8.79 28.16
CA PRO A 36 3.38 7.51 28.58
C PRO A 36 2.92 7.06 29.98
N LYS A 37 2.34 7.96 30.79
CA LYS A 37 1.89 7.68 32.15
C LYS A 37 0.44 7.18 32.23
N CYS A 38 -0.48 7.76 31.46
CA CYS A 38 -1.91 7.47 31.60
C CYS A 38 -2.64 7.14 30.29
N GLY A 39 -1.97 7.20 29.14
CA GLY A 39 -2.57 6.88 27.85
C GLY A 39 -3.46 7.97 27.25
N TYR A 40 -3.59 9.15 27.87
CA TYR A 40 -4.25 10.30 27.24
C TYR A 40 -3.62 10.57 25.87
N SER A 41 -4.46 10.65 24.83
CA SER A 41 -4.01 10.75 23.45
C SER A 41 -4.68 11.93 22.74
N ILE A 42 -3.93 12.57 21.85
CA ILE A 42 -4.44 13.56 20.89
C ILE A 42 -4.10 13.04 19.48
N ALA A 43 -5.10 12.91 18.61
CA ALA A 43 -4.91 12.51 17.22
C ALA A 43 -4.39 13.68 16.36
N SER A 44 -3.73 13.36 15.24
CA SER A 44 -3.10 14.35 14.36
C SER A 44 -4.07 15.33 13.70
N ASP A 45 -5.36 14.98 13.63
CA ASP A 45 -6.44 15.81 13.09
C ASP A 45 -7.11 16.72 14.15
N GLU A 46 -6.80 16.54 15.44
CA GLU A 46 -7.34 17.35 16.53
C GLU A 46 -6.58 18.68 16.71
N ALA A 47 -6.52 19.48 15.63
CA ALA A 47 -5.71 20.70 15.53
C ALA A 47 -5.93 21.69 16.68
N SER A 48 -7.17 21.85 17.14
CA SER A 48 -7.49 22.74 18.27
C SER A 48 -6.77 22.30 19.56
N LYS A 49 -6.72 21.00 19.86
CA LYS A 49 -6.02 20.48 21.04
C LYS A 49 -4.51 20.57 20.91
N LEU A 50 -3.98 20.34 19.70
CA LEU A 50 -2.55 20.43 19.40
C LEU A 50 -2.04 21.87 19.51
N SER A 51 -2.87 22.86 19.13
CA SER A 51 -2.51 24.29 19.25
C SER A 51 -2.32 24.78 20.69
N GLU A 52 -2.74 24.01 21.70
CA GLU A 52 -2.48 24.31 23.10
C GLU A 52 -1.04 23.99 23.55
N TYR A 53 -0.23 23.38 22.67
CA TYR A 53 1.17 23.04 22.91
C TYR A 53 2.05 24.00 22.10
N GLU A 54 2.77 24.88 22.80
CA GLU A 54 3.62 25.93 22.18
C GLU A 54 4.75 25.34 21.32
N ASP A 55 5.22 24.14 21.67
CA ASP A 55 6.27 23.41 20.97
C ASP A 55 5.75 22.55 19.81
N TYR A 56 4.42 22.48 19.60
CA TYR A 56 3.85 21.70 18.51
C TYR A 56 4.25 22.27 17.14
N ARG A 57 4.81 21.39 16.31
CA ARG A 57 4.99 21.60 14.87
C ARG A 57 4.66 20.29 14.16
N PRO A 58 4.20 20.30 12.90
CA PRO A 58 3.91 19.09 12.17
C PRO A 58 5.09 18.10 12.21
N GLY A 59 4.85 16.89 12.72
CA GLY A 59 5.83 15.81 12.76
C GLY A 59 6.80 15.78 13.95
N VAL A 60 6.69 16.69 14.92
CA VAL A 60 7.54 16.64 16.13
C VAL A 60 7.34 15.34 16.91
N ALA A 61 8.42 14.76 17.44
CA ALA A 61 8.36 13.47 18.13
C ALA A 61 7.73 13.55 19.54
N ARG A 62 7.75 14.74 20.13
CA ARG A 62 7.30 15.00 21.50
C ARG A 62 6.69 16.40 21.53
N ILE A 63 5.63 16.56 22.32
CA ILE A 63 5.08 17.86 22.68
C ILE A 63 4.98 17.96 24.20
N GLU A 64 5.11 19.16 24.73
CA GLU A 64 5.13 19.44 26.15
C GLU A 64 4.37 20.72 26.50
N LYS A 65 3.71 20.70 27.66
CA LYS A 65 2.91 21.82 28.13
C LYS A 65 3.42 22.32 29.47
N ASN A 66 3.88 23.57 29.51
CA ASN A 66 4.61 24.14 30.65
C ASN A 66 3.86 24.10 31.99
N ASN A 67 2.52 24.13 32.03
CA ASN A 67 1.77 24.23 33.29
C ASN A 67 0.37 23.57 33.31
N LYS A 68 0.01 22.77 32.29
CA LYS A 68 -1.34 22.17 32.22
C LYS A 68 -1.25 20.64 32.16
N SER A 69 -1.64 20.02 33.26
CA SER A 69 -1.99 18.60 33.32
C SER A 69 -3.23 18.32 32.49
N HIS A 70 -3.22 17.20 31.77
CA HIS A 70 -4.39 16.72 31.01
C HIS A 70 -5.31 15.88 31.90
N ASN A 71 -6.56 15.71 31.49
CA ASN A 71 -7.48 14.83 32.20
C ASN A 71 -7.08 13.37 31.96
N ASN A 72 -7.09 12.58 33.02
CA ASN A 72 -6.85 11.14 32.93
C ASN A 72 -8.04 10.50 32.17
N PRO A 73 -7.79 9.72 31.11
CA PRO A 73 -8.86 9.11 30.31
C PRO A 73 -9.73 8.13 31.12
N PHE A 74 -9.25 7.63 32.25
CA PHE A 74 -10.00 6.74 33.14
C PHE A 74 -10.79 7.48 34.25
N GLY A 75 -10.95 8.79 34.17
CA GLY A 75 -11.81 9.58 35.08
C GLY A 75 -11.21 9.87 36.47
N LYS A 76 -9.97 9.47 36.76
CA LYS A 76 -9.31 9.67 38.07
C LYS A 76 -8.70 11.07 38.27
N GLY A 77 -9.32 12.12 37.73
CA GLY A 77 -8.81 13.50 37.82
C GLY A 77 -7.72 13.83 36.80
N LYS A 78 -6.78 14.73 37.15
CA LYS A 78 -5.71 15.21 36.25
C LYS A 78 -4.45 14.35 36.34
N CYS A 79 -3.80 14.12 35.21
CA CYS A 79 -2.49 13.45 35.14
C CYS A 79 -1.36 14.46 35.24
N SER A 80 -0.41 14.24 36.16
CA SER A 80 0.72 15.16 36.38
C SER A 80 1.73 15.23 35.23
N ASN A 81 1.65 14.32 34.26
CA ASN A 81 2.59 14.27 33.16
C ASN A 81 2.23 15.31 32.09
N THR A 82 3.20 16.17 31.74
CA THR A 82 3.02 17.30 30.81
C THR A 82 3.38 16.97 29.37
N SER A 83 4.04 15.83 29.15
CA SER A 83 4.60 15.49 27.85
C SER A 83 3.87 14.35 27.15
N LEU A 84 3.62 14.52 25.86
CA LEU A 84 3.06 13.50 24.99
C LEU A 84 4.08 13.08 23.93
N ILE A 85 4.15 11.78 23.66
CA ILE A 85 5.09 11.18 22.70
C ILE A 85 4.31 10.75 21.46
N ARG A 86 4.87 10.99 20.28
CA ARG A 86 4.25 10.62 19.02
C ARG A 86 4.35 9.11 18.78
N TYR A 87 3.21 8.47 18.58
CA TYR A 87 3.07 7.09 18.16
C TYR A 87 2.27 6.99 16.86
N SER A 88 2.48 5.91 16.11
CA SER A 88 1.58 5.45 15.06
C SER A 88 1.11 4.06 15.42
N LEU A 89 -0.14 3.75 15.10
CA LEU A 89 -0.65 2.40 15.30
C LEU A 89 -0.16 1.53 14.15
N HIS A 90 0.26 0.31 14.45
CA HIS A 90 0.57 -0.67 13.44
C HIS A 90 0.03 -2.03 13.82
N HIS A 91 -0.35 -2.80 12.81
CA HIS A 91 -0.71 -4.21 12.94
C HIS A 91 0.21 -5.00 12.02
N GLU A 92 0.89 -5.98 12.59
CA GLU A 92 1.66 -6.97 11.84
C GLU A 92 0.81 -8.23 11.70
N PHE A 93 0.70 -8.73 10.48
CA PHE A 93 0.09 -10.03 10.23
C PHE A 93 0.91 -10.80 9.23
N LYS A 94 0.83 -12.13 9.34
CA LYS A 94 1.54 -13.03 8.44
C LYS A 94 0.64 -13.44 7.30
N THR A 95 1.13 -13.41 6.08
CA THR A 95 0.40 -13.85 4.88
C THR A 95 1.37 -14.24 3.76
N ASP A 96 0.85 -14.85 2.71
CA ASP A 96 1.63 -15.14 1.51
C ASP A 96 1.71 -13.88 0.64
N VAL A 97 2.93 -13.59 0.15
CA VAL A 97 3.23 -12.37 -0.61
C VAL A 97 3.90 -12.72 -1.93
N ALA A 98 3.58 -11.96 -2.98
CA ALA A 98 4.31 -11.87 -4.23
C ALA A 98 4.69 -10.41 -4.49
N LYS A 99 5.97 -10.15 -4.75
CA LYS A 99 6.53 -8.82 -5.00
C LYS A 99 7.04 -8.75 -6.43
N ILE A 100 6.55 -7.79 -7.21
CA ILE A 100 6.97 -7.51 -8.58
C ILE A 100 7.87 -6.26 -8.58
N SER A 101 9.11 -6.43 -9.01
CA SER A 101 10.05 -5.35 -9.32
C SER A 101 10.13 -5.19 -10.85
N PHE A 102 10.15 -3.95 -11.33
CA PHE A 102 10.28 -3.64 -12.76
C PHE A 102 11.64 -2.97 -13.01
N GLU A 103 12.40 -3.44 -13.99
CA GLU A 103 13.66 -2.81 -14.42
C GLU A 103 13.40 -1.71 -15.47
N CYS A 104 12.48 -0.81 -15.15
CA CYS A 104 12.14 0.36 -15.98
C CYS A 104 11.74 1.55 -15.09
N ASP A 105 11.39 2.69 -15.69
CA ASP A 105 10.98 3.86 -14.93
C ASP A 105 9.61 3.65 -14.27
N THR A 106 9.63 3.48 -12.95
CA THR A 106 8.43 3.33 -12.10
C THR A 106 8.20 4.55 -11.22
N SER A 107 8.82 5.70 -11.53
CA SER A 107 8.80 6.87 -10.62
C SER A 107 7.45 7.57 -10.49
N ASP A 108 6.58 7.45 -11.49
CA ASP A 108 5.25 8.05 -11.44
C ASP A 108 4.27 7.22 -10.60
N TYR A 109 3.87 7.79 -9.46
CA TYR A 109 2.98 7.14 -8.50
C TYR A 109 1.59 6.85 -9.08
N SER A 110 1.00 7.79 -9.83
CA SER A 110 -0.35 7.63 -10.41
C SER A 110 -0.40 6.49 -11.43
N THR A 111 0.59 6.42 -12.31
CA THR A 111 0.77 5.33 -13.27
C THR A 111 0.93 4.00 -12.54
N MET A 112 1.85 3.90 -11.58
CA MET A 112 2.10 2.63 -10.89
C MET A 112 0.92 2.17 -10.04
N LEU A 113 0.15 3.10 -9.47
CA LEU A 113 -1.07 2.77 -8.71
C LEU A 113 -2.15 2.21 -9.65
N SER A 114 -2.25 2.79 -10.85
CA SER A 114 -3.17 2.33 -11.90
C SER A 114 -2.74 0.98 -12.47
N VAL A 115 -1.44 0.76 -12.70
CA VAL A 115 -0.86 -0.54 -13.10
C VAL A 115 -1.12 -1.60 -12.05
N MET A 116 -0.91 -1.29 -10.77
CA MET A 116 -1.19 -2.20 -9.65
C MET A 116 -2.64 -2.67 -9.66
N HIS A 117 -3.60 -1.76 -9.80
CA HIS A 117 -5.01 -2.14 -9.86
C HIS A 117 -5.37 -2.93 -11.12
N ALA A 118 -4.78 -2.61 -12.27
CA ALA A 118 -4.97 -3.37 -13.50
C ALA A 118 -4.47 -4.82 -13.36
N LEU A 119 -3.26 -5.01 -12.83
CA LEU A 119 -2.67 -6.33 -12.60
C LEU A 119 -3.47 -7.10 -11.54
N LEU A 120 -3.86 -6.46 -10.44
CA LEU A 120 -4.61 -7.09 -9.36
C LEU A 120 -6.00 -7.56 -9.82
N ASN A 121 -6.73 -6.73 -10.57
CA ASN A 121 -8.04 -7.09 -11.12
C ASN A 121 -7.92 -8.22 -12.15
N SER A 122 -6.87 -8.17 -12.98
CA SER A 122 -6.62 -9.20 -14.01
C SER A 122 -6.18 -10.51 -13.39
N PHE A 123 -5.35 -10.49 -12.36
CA PHE A 123 -4.93 -11.66 -11.61
C PHE A 123 -6.12 -12.34 -10.94
N ALA A 124 -6.95 -11.57 -10.22
CA ALA A 124 -8.17 -12.11 -9.61
C ALA A 124 -9.08 -12.76 -10.65
N HIS A 125 -9.26 -12.12 -11.82
CA HIS A 125 -10.08 -12.68 -12.90
C HIS A 125 -9.45 -13.93 -13.54
N GLU A 126 -8.16 -13.93 -13.85
CA GLU A 126 -7.47 -15.07 -14.49
C GLU A 126 -7.58 -16.34 -13.65
N PHE A 127 -7.50 -16.19 -12.33
CA PHE A 127 -7.54 -17.31 -11.39
C PHE A 127 -8.89 -17.54 -10.73
N SER A 128 -9.94 -16.81 -11.15
CA SER A 128 -11.27 -16.86 -10.53
C SER A 128 -11.25 -16.69 -9.01
N ILE A 129 -10.40 -15.80 -8.52
CA ILE A 129 -10.25 -15.47 -7.09
C ILE A 129 -11.25 -14.36 -6.75
N GLU A 130 -11.94 -14.48 -5.62
CA GLU A 130 -12.79 -13.39 -5.14
C GLU A 130 -11.92 -12.15 -4.87
N ARG A 131 -12.31 -10.99 -5.40
CA ARG A 131 -11.50 -9.76 -5.34
C ARG A 131 -11.10 -9.38 -3.91
N ARG A 132 -11.90 -9.77 -2.90
CA ARG A 132 -11.63 -9.51 -1.48
C ARG A 132 -10.54 -10.39 -0.87
N ASP A 133 -10.27 -11.55 -1.47
CA ASP A 133 -9.32 -12.55 -0.96
C ASP A 133 -7.88 -12.25 -1.36
N ILE A 134 -7.68 -11.37 -2.34
CA ILE A 134 -6.36 -10.92 -2.79
C ILE A 134 -6.28 -9.40 -2.75
N LYS A 135 -5.18 -8.86 -2.25
CA LYS A 135 -4.97 -7.41 -2.13
C LYS A 135 -3.62 -7.04 -2.73
N ALA A 136 -3.44 -5.75 -2.98
CA ALA A 136 -2.15 -5.22 -3.38
C ALA A 136 -1.87 -3.87 -2.74
N CYS A 137 -0.59 -3.53 -2.62
CA CYS A 137 -0.11 -2.21 -2.29
C CYS A 137 1.15 -1.88 -3.08
N LEU A 138 1.43 -0.59 -3.22
CA LEU A 138 2.73 -0.12 -3.68
C LEU A 138 3.68 -0.05 -2.51
N THR A 139 4.89 -0.54 -2.71
CA THR A 139 6.05 -0.16 -1.90
C THR A 139 7.00 0.65 -2.76
N TYR A 140 7.86 1.44 -2.14
CA TYR A 140 8.82 2.25 -2.86
C TYR A 140 10.19 2.20 -2.20
N LYS A 141 11.23 2.36 -3.02
CA LYS A 141 12.59 2.59 -2.58
C LYS A 141 13.10 3.86 -3.25
N LYS A 142 13.81 4.71 -2.51
CA LYS A 142 14.48 5.87 -3.09
C LYS A 142 15.90 5.46 -3.50
N THR A 143 16.18 5.43 -4.80
CA THR A 143 17.47 5.06 -5.37
C THR A 143 17.97 6.21 -6.24
N ASN A 144 19.18 6.72 -5.97
CA ASN A 144 19.79 7.82 -6.74
C ASN A 144 18.87 9.05 -6.93
N GLY A 145 18.06 9.38 -5.92
CA GLY A 145 17.12 10.50 -5.96
C GLY A 145 15.78 10.21 -6.66
N LYS A 146 15.65 9.09 -7.38
CA LYS A 146 14.39 8.63 -7.99
C LYS A 146 13.62 7.70 -7.05
N MET A 147 12.30 7.75 -7.16
CA MET A 147 11.40 6.82 -6.48
C MET A 147 11.23 5.60 -7.39
N GLU A 148 11.54 4.42 -6.88
CA GLU A 148 11.32 3.15 -7.58
C GLU A 148 10.15 2.46 -6.89
N HIS A 149 9.02 2.34 -7.59
CA HIS A 149 7.84 1.67 -7.07
C HIS A 149 7.86 0.18 -7.43
N LYS A 150 7.48 -0.65 -6.47
CA LYS A 150 7.27 -2.09 -6.63
C LYS A 150 5.84 -2.43 -6.23
N ILE A 151 5.30 -3.49 -6.81
CA ILE A 151 3.95 -3.96 -6.50
C ILE A 151 4.04 -5.15 -5.57
N ILE A 152 3.33 -5.09 -4.45
CA ILE A 152 3.15 -6.22 -3.53
C ILE A 152 1.72 -6.72 -3.72
N ILE A 153 1.55 -7.98 -4.08
CA ILE A 153 0.28 -8.71 -4.10
C ILE A 153 0.29 -9.71 -2.95
N TYR A 154 -0.77 -9.77 -2.15
CA TYR A 154 -0.81 -10.60 -0.95
C TYR A 154 -2.21 -11.10 -0.65
N ASP A 155 -2.28 -12.24 0.06
CA ASP A 155 -3.56 -12.83 0.44
C ASP A 155 -4.18 -12.06 1.60
N ALA A 156 -5.49 -11.81 1.54
CA ALA A 156 -6.21 -11.03 2.53
C ALA A 156 -6.42 -11.76 3.86
N VAL A 157 -6.24 -13.08 3.89
CA VAL A 157 -6.46 -13.95 5.04
C VAL A 157 -5.16 -14.15 5.82
N PRO A 158 -5.16 -14.03 7.16
CA PRO A 158 -4.01 -14.39 7.99
C PRO A 158 -3.55 -15.82 7.73
N GLY A 159 -2.24 -16.02 7.58
CA GLY A 159 -1.61 -17.31 7.26
C GLY A 159 -1.50 -17.60 5.76
N GLY A 160 -2.18 -16.86 4.89
CA GLY A 160 -2.13 -17.03 3.44
C GLY A 160 -3.01 -18.17 2.92
N ALA A 161 -3.74 -17.92 1.83
CA ALA A 161 -4.51 -18.93 1.10
C ALA A 161 -3.69 -19.59 -0.02
N GLY A 162 -2.48 -19.08 -0.29
CA GLY A 162 -1.61 -19.50 -1.38
C GLY A 162 -1.96 -18.88 -2.73
N HIS A 163 -2.80 -17.85 -2.80
CA HIS A 163 -3.17 -17.25 -4.08
C HIS A 163 -2.01 -16.44 -4.67
N SER A 164 -1.44 -15.50 -3.91
CA SER A 164 -0.34 -14.64 -4.35
C SER A 164 0.85 -15.43 -4.90
N ARG A 165 1.19 -16.58 -4.30
CA ARG A 165 2.28 -17.47 -4.75
C ARG A 165 2.07 -18.04 -6.16
N ARG A 166 0.81 -18.20 -6.61
CA ARG A 166 0.50 -18.70 -7.96
C ARG A 166 0.95 -17.75 -9.05
N LEU A 167 1.18 -16.47 -8.74
CA LEU A 167 1.69 -15.50 -9.70
C LEU A 167 3.12 -15.85 -10.18
N VAL A 168 3.86 -16.61 -9.37
CA VAL A 168 5.30 -16.84 -9.53
C VAL A 168 5.53 -18.25 -10.05
N THR A 169 5.80 -18.38 -11.35
CA THR A 169 6.12 -19.64 -12.02
C THR A 169 7.48 -19.55 -12.69
N GLU A 170 8.24 -20.64 -12.69
CA GLU A 170 9.58 -20.66 -13.30
C GLU A 170 9.60 -20.23 -14.77
N ASP A 171 8.53 -20.54 -15.52
CA ASP A 171 8.37 -20.18 -16.93
C ASP A 171 7.82 -18.75 -17.18
N GLY A 172 7.30 -18.08 -16.15
CA GLY A 172 6.70 -16.75 -16.24
C GLY A 172 5.38 -16.68 -17.03
N GLU A 173 4.82 -17.81 -17.47
CA GLU A 173 3.62 -17.81 -18.32
C GLU A 173 2.39 -17.27 -17.59
N ILE A 174 2.28 -17.50 -16.28
CA ILE A 174 1.21 -16.91 -15.47
C ILE A 174 1.32 -15.39 -15.44
N LEU A 175 2.51 -14.84 -15.15
CA LEU A 175 2.72 -13.39 -15.12
C LEU A 175 2.39 -12.76 -16.47
N LYS A 176 2.83 -13.40 -17.56
CA LYS A 176 2.55 -12.98 -18.93
C LYS A 176 1.05 -12.99 -19.24
N ALA A 177 0.33 -14.04 -18.84
CA ALA A 177 -1.13 -14.12 -19.01
C ALA A 177 -1.85 -12.98 -18.27
N VAL A 178 -1.43 -12.67 -17.04
CA VAL A 178 -1.98 -11.58 -16.23
C VAL A 178 -1.72 -10.22 -16.88
N ILE A 179 -0.49 -9.95 -17.36
CA ILE A 179 -0.14 -8.72 -18.07
C ILE A 179 -0.96 -8.56 -19.35
N LYS A 180 -1.05 -9.62 -20.17
CA LYS A 180 -1.85 -9.61 -21.41
C LYS A 180 -3.33 -9.35 -21.12
N ARG A 181 -3.89 -9.97 -20.08
CA ARG A 181 -5.27 -9.70 -19.65
C ARG A 181 -5.43 -8.25 -19.20
N ALA A 182 -4.50 -7.72 -18.42
CA ALA A 182 -4.54 -6.33 -17.97
C ALA A 182 -4.52 -5.35 -19.15
N ILE A 183 -3.68 -5.59 -20.15
CA ILE A 183 -3.66 -4.80 -21.38
C ILE A 183 -5.01 -4.88 -22.09
N ASN A 184 -5.55 -6.08 -22.31
CA ASN A 184 -6.85 -6.26 -22.96
C ASN A 184 -7.99 -5.55 -22.19
N LEU A 185 -8.01 -5.67 -20.86
CA LEU A 185 -8.98 -5.01 -19.99
C LEU A 185 -8.95 -3.49 -20.16
N LEU A 186 -7.76 -2.90 -20.21
CA LEU A 186 -7.59 -1.46 -20.35
C LEU A 186 -7.83 -0.98 -21.79
N ASP A 187 -7.37 -1.72 -22.80
CA ASP A 187 -7.46 -1.36 -24.22
C ASP A 187 -8.91 -1.40 -24.73
N THR A 188 -9.69 -2.40 -24.31
CA THR A 188 -11.11 -2.54 -24.70
C THR A 188 -12.04 -1.58 -23.97
N CYS A 189 -11.59 -0.94 -22.90
CA CYS A 189 -12.41 -0.05 -22.07
C CYS A 189 -12.38 1.39 -22.61
N LYS A 190 -13.55 1.97 -22.91
CA LYS A 190 -13.66 3.30 -23.53
C LYS A 190 -13.82 4.46 -22.53
N CYS A 191 -13.42 4.27 -21.27
CA CYS A 191 -13.59 5.28 -20.23
C CYS A 191 -12.38 6.23 -20.13
N SER A 192 -12.60 7.41 -19.55
CA SER A 192 -11.56 8.35 -19.14
C SER A 192 -11.95 9.04 -17.81
N PRO A 193 -11.02 9.23 -16.85
CA PRO A 193 -9.70 8.62 -16.79
C PRO A 193 -9.76 7.13 -16.35
N SER A 194 -10.81 6.73 -15.61
CA SER A 194 -10.98 5.36 -15.10
C SER A 194 -12.45 5.05 -14.79
N CYS A 195 -12.83 3.77 -14.69
CA CYS A 195 -14.17 3.34 -14.31
C CYS A 195 -14.15 2.01 -13.54
N TYR A 196 -15.32 1.58 -13.03
CA TYR A 196 -15.47 0.30 -12.31
C TYR A 196 -15.23 -0.94 -13.15
N ARG A 197 -15.26 -0.81 -14.49
CA ARG A 197 -14.96 -1.93 -15.39
C ARG A 197 -13.47 -2.22 -15.51
N CYS A 198 -12.60 -1.22 -15.28
CA CYS A 198 -11.16 -1.36 -15.47
C CYS A 198 -10.37 -1.29 -14.15
N LEU A 199 -10.33 -0.10 -13.53
CA LEU A 199 -9.43 0.20 -12.41
C LEU A 199 -10.15 0.42 -11.09
N ARG A 200 -11.38 0.94 -11.12
CA ARG A 200 -12.11 1.32 -9.90
C ARG A 200 -12.77 0.12 -9.24
N SER A 201 -12.79 0.11 -7.93
CA SER A 201 -13.57 -0.77 -7.08
C SER A 201 -14.20 0.06 -5.94
N TYR A 202 -15.12 -0.54 -5.19
CA TYR A 202 -15.65 0.11 -3.99
C TYR A 202 -14.58 0.32 -2.92
N GLU A 203 -13.54 -0.52 -2.89
CA GLU A 203 -12.48 -0.46 -1.88
C GLU A 203 -11.50 0.69 -2.12
N ASN A 204 -11.29 1.07 -3.39
CA ASN A 204 -10.33 2.11 -3.77
C ASN A 204 -10.96 3.49 -4.03
N GLN A 205 -12.18 3.74 -3.54
CA GLN A 205 -12.91 5.03 -3.72
C GLN A 205 -12.06 6.27 -3.41
N LYS A 206 -11.26 6.20 -2.33
CA LYS A 206 -10.41 7.32 -1.88
C LYS A 206 -9.35 7.74 -2.89
N ILE A 207 -9.02 6.89 -3.86
CA ILE A 207 -7.96 7.13 -4.84
C ILE A 207 -8.48 7.18 -6.28
N HIS A 208 -9.81 7.20 -6.50
CA HIS A 208 -10.39 7.21 -7.86
C HIS A 208 -9.93 8.37 -8.73
N GLU A 209 -9.63 9.52 -8.13
CA GLU A 209 -9.12 10.71 -8.80
C GLU A 209 -7.67 10.56 -9.31
N ILE A 210 -6.91 9.61 -8.75
CA ILE A 210 -5.51 9.34 -9.10
C ILE A 210 -5.41 8.32 -10.24
N LEU A 211 -6.46 7.49 -10.43
CA LEU A 211 -6.43 6.35 -11.34
C LEU A 211 -6.63 6.76 -12.80
N ASP A 212 -5.68 6.37 -13.65
CA ASP A 212 -5.65 6.65 -15.09
C ASP A 212 -5.42 5.38 -15.92
N ARG A 213 -6.42 5.04 -16.74
CA ARG A 213 -6.41 3.87 -17.64
C ARG A 213 -5.35 3.97 -18.71
N GLU A 214 -5.17 5.15 -19.29
CA GLU A 214 -4.31 5.35 -20.46
C GLU A 214 -2.84 5.32 -20.07
N HIS A 215 -2.50 5.90 -18.92
CA HIS A 215 -1.16 5.79 -18.34
C HIS A 215 -0.80 4.34 -18.00
N ALA A 216 -1.71 3.61 -17.33
CA ALA A 216 -1.48 2.19 -17.02
C ALA A 216 -1.33 1.33 -18.29
N LEU A 217 -2.17 1.58 -19.30
CA LEU A 217 -2.11 0.86 -20.57
C LEU A 217 -0.79 1.11 -21.30
N LYS A 218 -0.37 2.37 -21.38
CA LYS A 218 0.91 2.76 -21.98
C LYS A 218 2.08 2.09 -21.27
N PHE A 219 2.06 2.05 -19.94
CA PHE A 219 3.09 1.39 -19.15
C PHE A 219 3.14 -0.11 -19.43
N LEU A 220 1.99 -0.79 -19.39
CA LEU A 220 1.91 -2.25 -19.56
C LEU A 220 2.24 -2.71 -20.99
N LYS A 221 1.95 -1.91 -22.02
CA LYS A 221 2.29 -2.21 -23.42
C LYS A 221 3.80 -2.31 -23.69
N GLN A 222 4.66 -1.95 -22.74
CA GLN A 222 6.11 -2.15 -22.87
C GLN A 222 6.53 -3.62 -22.68
N PHE A 223 5.65 -4.48 -22.17
CA PHE A 223 5.96 -5.88 -21.83
C PHE A 223 5.34 -6.90 -22.80
N VAL A 224 4.81 -6.46 -23.95
CA VAL A 224 4.13 -7.31 -24.95
C VAL A 224 4.41 -6.81 -26.37
#